data_AF-A0A6L6WX84-F1
#
_entry.id   AF-A0A6L6WX84-F1
#
_cell.length_a   1.000
_cell.length_b   1.000
_cell.length_c   1.000
_cell.angle_alpha   90.00
_cell.angle_beta   90.00
_cell.angle_gamma   90.00
#
_symmetry.space_group_name_H-M   'P 1'
#
loop_
_entity.id
_entity.type
_entity.pdbx_description
1 polymer ?
#
loop_
_entity_poly.entity_id
_entity_poly.type
_entity_poly.pdbx_seq_one_letter_code
_entity_poly.pdbx_strand_id
1 'polypeptide(L)'
;MSLWTSLEPASATVEPGSSTTVRLRLRNTGDVVDEYRFEPVGALAQWITVEPPSLRLYPGTTGTVELTLAPPRTPDATAGPNAYAIRITPTEHPDAVTVPEGNLTIASFTEVRAELVPPTVKGRLRGRPKLAVDNLGNTKVTASLSGSDNGEQLSYDIQPGNVQIEPGRAAFVKATLRPREIIWFGSKQERPYTLAVKRSGVAPLDVEGTYVQRTFLPRWLATFLGVFLALALTFVMLWIAYKPKVSSAAREQPQAAANALPPSPSLKPPKPSEQPEEPKSPEAEKSTEEDPPDEDDEKKDSGGGGGGGGGGEESRKKKKKPRKLLPASDIMLRNPTTKMCAALPAADSESAGRVVQSACDESADGQRWDLEVKYRKRGPGGTALFQIRNGEDRKCVDLPDYGAQPTRSPILEYDCEGTTADNQMWWLDKQKSGKYWIRNYASNNECLDVAGYSTGGEGAHLTLFTCSNTDDQEWQIVRPSED
;
A
#
# COMPACT_ATOMS: atom_id res chain seq x y z
N MET A 1 24.78 -54.77 -3.02
CA MET A 1 23.60 -55.62 -3.30
C MET A 1 22.65 -54.78 -4.14
N SER A 2 22.16 -55.27 -5.28
CA SER A 2 21.44 -54.45 -6.28
C SER A 2 19.94 -54.70 -6.27
N LEU A 3 19.24 -54.01 -5.38
CA LEU A 3 17.78 -53.95 -5.32
C LEU A 3 17.20 -53.68 -6.72
N TRP A 4 16.20 -54.46 -7.15
CA TRP A 4 15.53 -54.22 -8.44
C TRP A 4 14.18 -53.54 -8.23
N THR A 5 13.95 -52.45 -8.96
CA THR A 5 12.77 -51.59 -8.87
C THR A 5 12.14 -51.37 -10.24
N SER A 6 10.81 -51.34 -10.32
CA SER A 6 10.07 -50.93 -11.52
C SER A 6 8.82 -50.15 -11.16
N LEU A 7 8.52 -49.08 -11.91
CA LEU A 7 7.29 -48.31 -11.79
C LEU A 7 6.35 -48.66 -12.95
N GLU A 8 5.13 -49.09 -12.62
CA GLU A 8 4.12 -49.53 -13.56
C GLU A 8 2.83 -48.69 -13.39
N PRO A 9 2.52 -47.74 -14.30
CA PRO A 9 3.33 -47.28 -15.43
C PRO A 9 4.48 -46.34 -15.02
N ALA A 10 5.52 -46.25 -15.84
CA ALA A 10 6.65 -45.33 -15.62
C ALA A 10 6.27 -43.84 -15.81
N SER A 11 5.21 -43.57 -16.58
CA SER A 11 4.61 -42.25 -16.69
C SER A 11 3.08 -42.33 -16.54
N ALA A 12 2.52 -41.46 -15.70
CA ALA A 12 1.09 -41.35 -15.47
C ALA A 12 0.60 -39.94 -15.80
N THR A 13 -0.70 -39.79 -16.08
CA THR A 13 -1.37 -38.49 -16.25
C THR A 13 -2.47 -38.35 -15.22
N VAL A 14 -2.66 -37.15 -14.67
CA VAL A 14 -3.70 -36.87 -13.67
C VAL A 14 -4.28 -35.47 -13.85
N GLU A 15 -5.57 -35.32 -13.58
CA GLU A 15 -6.24 -34.02 -13.52
C GLU A 15 -6.11 -33.41 -12.10
N PRO A 16 -5.80 -32.11 -11.97
CA PRO A 16 -5.78 -31.44 -10.65
C PRO A 16 -7.12 -31.53 -9.91
N GLY A 17 -7.07 -32.06 -8.70
CA GLY A 17 -8.24 -32.39 -7.87
C GLY A 17 -8.69 -33.85 -7.96
N SER A 18 -8.14 -34.63 -8.90
CA SER A 18 -8.33 -36.07 -9.03
C SER A 18 -7.09 -36.82 -8.53
N SER A 19 -7.16 -38.16 -8.51
CA SER A 19 -6.02 -39.02 -8.18
C SER A 19 -5.74 -40.04 -9.29
N THR A 20 -4.50 -40.54 -9.32
CA THR A 20 -4.07 -41.65 -10.17
C THR A 20 -3.18 -42.59 -9.37
N THR A 21 -3.08 -43.86 -9.75
CA THR A 21 -2.24 -44.85 -9.03
C THR A 21 -1.13 -45.42 -9.91
N VAL A 22 0.04 -45.59 -9.31
CA VAL A 22 1.23 -46.22 -9.92
C VAL A 22 1.70 -47.34 -9.00
N ARG A 23 2.06 -48.48 -9.57
CA ARG A 23 2.58 -49.61 -8.80
C ARG A 23 4.11 -49.59 -8.80
N LEU A 24 4.70 -49.49 -7.62
CA LEU A 24 6.12 -49.71 -7.41
C LEU A 24 6.34 -51.21 -7.11
N ARG A 25 7.05 -51.90 -8.00
CA ARG A 25 7.46 -53.29 -7.81
C ARG A 25 8.89 -53.33 -7.34
N LEU A 26 9.14 -54.13 -6.30
CA LEU A 26 10.42 -54.23 -5.62
C LEU A 26 10.84 -55.68 -5.52
N ARG A 27 12.06 -56.03 -5.90
CA ARG A 27 12.60 -57.38 -5.69
C ARG A 27 13.84 -57.35 -4.81
N ASN A 28 13.79 -58.07 -3.68
CA ASN A 28 14.96 -58.31 -2.84
C ASN A 28 15.91 -59.26 -3.60
N THR A 29 17.12 -58.79 -3.90
CA THR A 29 18.19 -59.56 -4.56
C THR A 29 19.32 -59.94 -3.61
N GLY A 30 19.19 -59.62 -2.32
CA GLY A 30 20.09 -60.07 -1.26
C GLY A 30 19.83 -61.52 -0.87
N ASP A 31 20.68 -62.02 0.01
CA ASP A 31 20.65 -63.35 0.63
C ASP A 31 19.97 -63.36 2.01
N VAL A 32 19.68 -62.18 2.57
CA VAL A 32 18.96 -62.00 3.85
C VAL A 32 17.54 -61.42 3.66
N VAL A 33 16.68 -61.65 4.66
CA VAL A 33 15.34 -61.04 4.75
C VAL A 33 15.50 -59.60 5.23
N ASP A 34 14.94 -58.63 4.51
CA ASP A 34 15.04 -57.19 4.84
C ASP A 34 13.64 -56.55 4.86
N GLU A 35 13.52 -55.41 5.54
CA GLU A 35 12.35 -54.52 5.53
C GLU A 35 12.71 -53.21 4.81
N TYR A 36 12.03 -52.95 3.70
CA TYR A 36 12.23 -51.73 2.92
C TYR A 36 11.19 -50.68 3.32
N ARG A 37 11.66 -49.47 3.63
CA ARG A 37 10.81 -48.29 3.91
C ARG A 37 10.71 -47.42 2.67
N PHE A 38 9.53 -46.90 2.39
CA PHE A 38 9.23 -46.11 1.19
C PHE A 38 8.84 -44.69 1.57
N GLU A 39 9.54 -43.71 1.02
CA GLU A 39 9.32 -42.29 1.30
C GLU A 39 9.28 -41.48 0.01
N PRO A 40 8.17 -40.77 -0.31
CA PRO A 40 8.14 -39.83 -1.42
C PRO A 40 9.15 -38.70 -1.24
N VAL A 41 9.85 -38.34 -2.32
CA VAL A 41 10.81 -37.22 -2.34
C VAL A 41 10.63 -36.35 -3.58
N GLY A 42 11.01 -35.07 -3.47
CA GLY A 42 10.82 -34.05 -4.50
C GLY A 42 9.57 -33.19 -4.28
N ALA A 43 9.27 -32.28 -5.22
CA ALA A 43 8.21 -31.28 -5.08
C ALA A 43 6.79 -31.88 -4.95
N LEU A 44 6.58 -33.07 -5.53
CA LEU A 44 5.31 -33.79 -5.49
C LEU A 44 5.12 -34.65 -4.22
N ALA A 45 6.12 -34.77 -3.34
CA ALA A 45 6.08 -35.69 -2.20
C ALA A 45 4.86 -35.48 -1.28
N GLN A 46 4.46 -34.22 -1.09
CA GLN A 46 3.28 -33.80 -0.33
C GLN A 46 1.93 -34.28 -0.91
N TRP A 47 1.91 -34.77 -2.16
CA TRP A 47 0.70 -35.24 -2.86
C TRP A 47 0.77 -36.72 -3.24
N ILE A 48 1.73 -37.47 -2.68
CA ILE A 48 1.94 -38.89 -2.93
C ILE A 48 1.74 -39.66 -1.63
N THR A 49 0.72 -40.50 -1.58
CA THR A 49 0.52 -41.49 -0.50
C THR A 49 1.10 -42.83 -0.93
N VAL A 50 1.74 -43.54 0.00
CA VAL A 50 2.42 -44.82 -0.26
C VAL A 50 1.88 -45.90 0.65
N GLU A 51 1.27 -46.93 0.07
CA GLU A 51 0.65 -48.03 0.82
C GLU A 51 1.13 -49.40 0.30
N PRO A 52 1.73 -50.27 1.14
CA PRO A 52 2.16 -50.00 2.52
C PRO A 52 3.44 -49.13 2.59
N PRO A 53 3.66 -48.37 3.69
CA PRO A 53 4.83 -47.52 3.87
C PRO A 53 6.13 -48.29 4.17
N SER A 54 6.04 -49.56 4.57
CA SER A 54 7.15 -50.50 4.55
C SER A 54 6.72 -51.89 4.10
N LEU A 55 7.66 -52.67 3.57
CA LEU A 55 7.41 -54.02 3.07
C LEU A 55 8.60 -54.94 3.39
N ARG A 56 8.32 -56.05 4.07
CA ARG A 56 9.30 -57.08 4.39
C ARG A 56 9.37 -58.13 3.29
N LEU A 57 10.56 -58.37 2.73
CA LEU A 57 10.76 -59.28 1.60
C LEU A 57 11.85 -60.31 1.87
N TYR A 58 11.54 -61.57 1.57
CA TYR A 58 12.50 -62.67 1.59
C TYR A 58 13.47 -62.60 0.39
N PRO A 59 14.68 -63.18 0.50
CA PRO A 59 15.62 -63.34 -0.61
C PRO A 59 14.96 -63.82 -1.90
N GLY A 60 15.23 -63.11 -2.99
CA GLY A 60 14.71 -63.43 -4.33
C GLY A 60 13.22 -63.13 -4.57
N THR A 61 12.45 -62.70 -3.56
CA THR A 61 11.01 -62.43 -3.70
C THR A 61 10.71 -61.00 -4.15
N THR A 62 9.55 -60.84 -4.83
CA THR A 62 9.07 -59.56 -5.34
C THR A 62 7.83 -59.11 -4.56
N GLY A 63 7.85 -57.88 -4.08
CA GLY A 63 6.72 -57.16 -3.52
C GLY A 63 6.17 -56.09 -4.46
N THR A 64 4.99 -55.58 -4.13
CA THR A 64 4.35 -54.45 -4.81
C THR A 64 3.85 -53.47 -3.76
N VAL A 65 4.02 -52.18 -4.03
CA VAL A 65 3.52 -51.05 -3.25
C VAL A 65 2.69 -50.17 -4.17
N GLU A 66 1.57 -49.66 -3.69
CA GLU A 66 0.72 -48.74 -4.44
C GLU A 66 1.04 -47.29 -4.06
N LEU A 67 1.29 -46.47 -5.08
CA LEU A 67 1.52 -45.04 -4.98
C LEU A 67 0.26 -44.32 -5.46
N THR A 68 -0.41 -43.59 -4.57
CA THR A 68 -1.56 -42.75 -4.94
C THR A 68 -1.09 -41.31 -5.10
N LEU A 69 -1.14 -40.78 -6.32
CA LEU A 69 -0.74 -39.42 -6.65
C LEU A 69 -1.98 -38.55 -6.81
N ALA A 70 -2.17 -37.56 -5.94
CA ALA A 70 -3.38 -36.74 -5.84
C ALA A 70 -3.06 -35.24 -5.75
N PRO A 71 -2.57 -34.60 -6.84
CA PRO A 71 -2.28 -33.18 -6.83
C PRO A 71 -3.56 -32.34 -6.66
N PRO A 72 -3.59 -31.35 -5.75
CA PRO A 72 -4.77 -30.55 -5.47
C PRO A 72 -5.10 -29.63 -6.66
N ARG A 73 -6.38 -29.26 -6.81
CA ARG A 73 -6.86 -28.31 -7.83
C ARG A 73 -6.48 -26.87 -7.45
N THR A 74 -5.18 -26.57 -7.53
CA THR A 74 -4.59 -25.29 -7.13
C THR A 74 -3.51 -24.87 -8.13
N PRO A 75 -3.13 -23.59 -8.19
CA PRO A 75 -2.05 -23.12 -9.06
C PRO A 75 -0.69 -23.80 -8.82
N ASP A 76 -0.43 -24.27 -7.60
CA ASP A 76 0.84 -24.88 -7.20
C ASP A 76 1.10 -26.22 -7.93
N ALA A 77 0.05 -26.91 -8.34
CA ALA A 77 0.10 -28.15 -9.13
C ALA A 77 0.49 -27.87 -10.59
N THR A 78 1.73 -27.44 -10.80
CA THR A 78 2.31 -26.99 -12.08
C THR A 78 1.96 -27.91 -13.25
N ALA A 79 1.32 -27.37 -14.29
CA ALA A 79 0.90 -28.16 -15.45
C ALA A 79 2.09 -28.71 -16.26
N GLY A 80 1.93 -29.92 -16.82
CA GLY A 80 2.93 -30.60 -17.64
C GLY A 80 3.66 -31.73 -16.91
N PRO A 81 4.80 -32.21 -17.45
CA PRO A 81 5.56 -33.31 -16.87
C PRO A 81 6.31 -32.89 -15.60
N ASN A 82 6.01 -33.55 -14.49
CA ASN A 82 6.64 -33.34 -13.19
C ASN A 82 7.29 -34.64 -12.72
N ALA A 83 8.60 -34.62 -12.48
CA ALA A 83 9.30 -35.76 -11.92
C ALA A 83 8.91 -35.97 -10.45
N TYR A 84 8.69 -37.23 -10.06
CA TYR A 84 8.61 -37.67 -8.67
C TYR A 84 9.55 -38.84 -8.45
N ALA A 85 9.92 -39.06 -7.20
CA ALA A 85 10.80 -40.17 -6.83
C ALA A 85 10.36 -40.77 -5.49
N ILE A 86 10.58 -42.07 -5.34
CA ILE A 86 10.36 -42.78 -4.07
C ILE A 86 11.71 -43.22 -3.54
N ARG A 87 12.13 -42.69 -2.40
CA ARG A 87 13.30 -43.17 -1.67
C ARG A 87 12.95 -44.51 -1.02
N ILE A 88 13.74 -45.53 -1.33
CA ILE A 88 13.64 -46.86 -0.74
C ILE A 88 14.86 -47.07 0.17
N THR A 89 14.62 -47.16 1.47
CA THR A 89 15.65 -47.35 2.50
C THR A 89 15.57 -48.77 3.05
N PRO A 90 16.58 -49.63 2.82
CA PRO A 90 16.67 -50.94 3.46
C PRO A 90 16.96 -50.79 4.98
N THR A 91 16.49 -51.73 5.81
CA THR A 91 16.68 -51.63 7.27
C THR A 91 18.01 -52.24 7.71
N GLU A 92 18.42 -53.36 7.10
CA GLU A 92 19.71 -54.01 7.40
C GLU A 92 20.91 -53.19 6.89
N HIS A 93 20.73 -52.47 5.78
CA HIS A 93 21.76 -51.63 5.16
C HIS A 93 21.22 -50.23 4.81
N PRO A 94 21.11 -49.31 5.79
CA PRO A 94 20.60 -47.96 5.58
C PRO A 94 21.37 -47.15 4.52
N ASP A 95 22.64 -47.46 4.32
CA ASP A 95 23.52 -46.79 3.35
C ASP A 95 23.19 -47.18 1.88
N ALA A 96 22.49 -48.29 1.66
CA ALA A 96 22.18 -48.86 0.34
C ALA A 96 20.87 -48.33 -0.25
N VAL A 97 20.61 -47.03 -0.10
CA VAL A 97 19.39 -46.35 -0.58
C VAL A 97 19.25 -46.46 -2.10
N THR A 98 18.04 -46.76 -2.58
CA THR A 98 17.69 -46.77 -4.01
C THR A 98 16.53 -45.81 -4.25
N VAL A 99 16.56 -45.07 -5.37
CA VAL A 99 15.58 -44.02 -5.68
C VAL A 99 15.05 -44.20 -7.12
N PRO A 100 14.00 -45.02 -7.35
CA PRO A 100 13.27 -45.01 -8.60
C PRO A 100 12.57 -43.67 -8.84
N GLU A 101 12.73 -43.16 -10.06
CA GLU A 101 12.11 -41.93 -10.56
C GLU A 101 10.98 -42.24 -11.55
N GLY A 102 9.89 -41.48 -11.49
CA GLY A 102 8.76 -41.55 -12.42
C GLY A 102 8.32 -40.16 -12.86
N ASN A 103 7.50 -40.10 -13.92
CA ASN A 103 6.99 -38.83 -14.45
C ASN A 103 5.47 -38.74 -14.33
N LEU A 104 4.97 -37.72 -13.63
CA LEU A 104 3.56 -37.40 -13.51
C LEU A 104 3.23 -36.20 -14.40
N THR A 105 2.43 -36.42 -15.44
CA THR A 105 1.90 -35.35 -16.28
C THR A 105 0.65 -34.78 -15.62
N ILE A 106 0.76 -33.59 -15.04
CA ILE A 106 -0.37 -32.88 -14.44
C ILE A 106 -1.11 -32.12 -15.54
N ALA A 107 -2.41 -32.36 -15.70
CA ALA A 107 -3.21 -31.68 -16.71
C ALA A 107 -3.32 -30.16 -16.43
N SER A 108 -3.36 -29.37 -17.50
CA SER A 108 -3.60 -27.92 -17.38
C SER A 108 -5.07 -27.62 -17.14
N PHE A 109 -5.38 -26.81 -16.12
CA PHE A 109 -6.67 -26.17 -15.94
C PHE A 109 -6.50 -24.64 -15.90
N THR A 110 -7.56 -23.91 -16.26
CA THR A 110 -7.52 -22.45 -16.31
C THR A 110 -8.74 -21.87 -15.66
N GLU A 111 -8.53 -21.21 -14.53
CA GLU A 111 -9.56 -20.53 -13.77
C GLU A 111 -9.13 -19.08 -13.56
N VAL A 112 -10.00 -18.13 -13.91
CA VAL A 112 -9.67 -16.70 -13.89
C VAL A 112 -10.81 -15.95 -13.24
N ARG A 113 -10.49 -15.16 -12.24
CA ARG A 113 -11.41 -14.24 -11.56
C ARG A 113 -11.00 -12.81 -11.88
N ALA A 114 -11.97 -11.91 -11.96
CA ALA A 114 -11.69 -10.49 -12.16
C ALA A 114 -12.60 -9.64 -11.28
N GLU A 115 -12.07 -8.57 -10.71
CA GLU A 115 -12.75 -7.74 -9.72
C GLU A 115 -12.33 -6.26 -9.83
N LEU A 116 -13.29 -5.35 -9.72
CA LEU A 116 -13.03 -3.89 -9.78
C LEU A 116 -12.72 -3.33 -8.40
N VAL A 117 -11.56 -2.67 -8.29
CA VAL A 117 -11.06 -2.06 -7.05
C VAL A 117 -10.85 -0.55 -7.27
N PRO A 118 -11.72 0.32 -6.74
CA PRO A 118 -13.05 0.04 -6.18
C PRO A 118 -14.12 -0.19 -7.27
N PRO A 119 -15.25 -0.87 -6.98
CA PRO A 119 -16.32 -1.10 -7.95
C PRO A 119 -17.07 0.21 -8.30
N THR A 120 -17.23 1.11 -7.30
CA THR A 120 -17.83 2.43 -7.49
C THR A 120 -16.77 3.53 -7.44
N VAL A 121 -16.59 4.25 -8.55
CA VAL A 121 -15.65 5.36 -8.68
C VAL A 121 -16.38 6.70 -8.78
N LYS A 122 -15.89 7.73 -8.08
CA LYS A 122 -16.55 9.06 -8.01
C LYS A 122 -15.61 10.10 -8.62
N GLY A 123 -16.11 10.93 -9.55
CA GLY A 123 -15.27 11.93 -10.24
C GLY A 123 -16.07 13.00 -10.97
N ARG A 124 -15.44 14.13 -11.32
CA ARG A 124 -16.06 15.19 -12.15
C ARG A 124 -15.83 14.92 -13.64
N LEU A 125 -14.56 14.76 -14.01
CA LEU A 125 -14.09 14.62 -15.40
C LEU A 125 -13.43 13.27 -15.71
N ARG A 126 -13.03 12.50 -14.69
CA ARG A 126 -12.39 11.18 -14.84
C ARG A 126 -12.70 10.28 -13.65
N GLY A 127 -12.93 8.99 -13.92
CA GLY A 127 -12.89 7.90 -12.94
C GLY A 127 -11.64 7.04 -13.14
N ARG A 128 -11.10 6.44 -12.07
CA ARG A 128 -9.87 5.63 -12.12
C ARG A 128 -10.00 4.30 -11.36
N PRO A 129 -10.84 3.36 -11.82
CA PRO A 129 -10.88 2.02 -11.25
C PRO A 129 -9.61 1.24 -11.64
N LYS A 130 -9.17 0.33 -10.76
CA LYS A 130 -8.24 -0.74 -11.10
C LYS A 130 -9.04 -2.01 -11.35
N LEU A 131 -8.73 -2.76 -12.40
CA LEU A 131 -9.24 -4.12 -12.58
C LEU A 131 -8.17 -5.09 -12.09
N ALA A 132 -8.47 -5.83 -11.03
CA ALA A 132 -7.67 -6.98 -10.61
C ALA A 132 -8.11 -8.19 -11.44
N VAL A 133 -7.14 -8.94 -11.97
CA VAL A 133 -7.38 -10.19 -12.71
C VAL A 133 -6.49 -11.27 -12.09
N ASP A 134 -7.10 -12.24 -11.44
CA ASP A 134 -6.43 -13.32 -10.70
C ASP A 134 -6.42 -14.60 -11.52
N ASN A 135 -5.24 -15.22 -11.68
CA ASN A 135 -5.09 -16.53 -12.30
C ASN A 135 -5.07 -17.63 -11.24
N LEU A 136 -6.22 -18.28 -11.06
CA LEU A 136 -6.42 -19.43 -10.15
C LEU A 136 -6.13 -20.78 -10.85
N GLY A 137 -5.75 -20.77 -12.13
CA GLY A 137 -5.27 -21.94 -12.86
C GLY A 137 -3.80 -22.29 -12.61
N ASN A 138 -3.40 -23.50 -13.00
CA ASN A 138 -2.01 -23.98 -12.98
C ASN A 138 -1.24 -23.74 -14.30
N THR A 139 -1.82 -22.97 -15.22
CA THR A 139 -1.19 -22.59 -16.49
C THR A 139 -1.19 -21.08 -16.69
N LYS A 140 -0.27 -20.58 -17.52
CA LYS A 140 -0.11 -19.16 -17.80
C LYS A 140 -1.27 -18.62 -18.63
N VAL A 141 -1.89 -17.54 -18.15
CA VAL A 141 -3.03 -16.89 -18.80
C VAL A 141 -2.58 -15.66 -19.58
N THR A 142 -2.98 -15.56 -20.85
CA THR A 142 -2.93 -14.33 -21.64
C THR A 142 -4.35 -13.80 -21.81
N ALA A 143 -4.60 -12.55 -21.42
CA ALA A 143 -5.91 -11.91 -21.53
C ALA A 143 -5.81 -10.51 -22.14
N SER A 144 -6.79 -10.15 -22.97
CA SER A 144 -6.99 -8.80 -23.50
C SER A 144 -8.14 -8.12 -22.76
N LEU A 145 -8.01 -6.82 -22.52
CA LEU A 145 -8.98 -6.05 -21.75
C LEU A 145 -9.64 -4.98 -22.61
N SER A 146 -10.97 -4.88 -22.52
CA SER A 146 -11.76 -3.89 -23.24
C SER A 146 -12.87 -3.34 -22.37
N GLY A 147 -13.15 -2.04 -22.47
CA GLY A 147 -14.36 -1.44 -21.89
C GLY A 147 -15.55 -1.60 -22.82
N SER A 148 -16.71 -1.93 -22.26
CA SER A 148 -17.99 -1.96 -22.95
C SER A 148 -19.00 -1.08 -22.19
N ASP A 149 -19.82 -0.34 -22.93
CA ASP A 149 -20.85 0.54 -22.38
C ASP A 149 -22.14 0.32 -23.18
N ASN A 150 -23.23 0.01 -22.48
CA ASN A 150 -24.55 -0.17 -23.09
C ASN A 150 -25.16 1.15 -23.61
N GLY A 151 -24.61 2.31 -23.23
CA GLY A 151 -25.11 3.63 -23.62
C GLY A 151 -24.08 4.56 -24.27
N GLU A 152 -22.87 4.09 -24.58
CA GLU A 152 -21.79 4.91 -25.20
C GLU A 152 -21.47 6.23 -24.46
N GLN A 153 -21.67 6.27 -23.14
CA GLN A 153 -21.57 7.48 -22.33
C GLN A 153 -20.15 7.76 -21.83
N LEU A 154 -19.35 6.70 -21.70
CA LEU A 154 -17.96 6.75 -21.23
C LEU A 154 -16.98 6.42 -22.35
N SER A 155 -15.80 7.03 -22.27
CA SER A 155 -14.61 6.62 -23.00
C SER A 155 -13.64 5.91 -22.05
N TYR A 156 -13.02 4.84 -22.54
CA TYR A 156 -12.16 3.94 -21.79
C TYR A 156 -10.70 4.08 -22.25
N ASP A 157 -9.79 4.19 -21.30
CA ASP A 157 -8.34 4.25 -21.52
C ASP A 157 -7.70 3.26 -20.55
N ILE A 158 -7.32 2.08 -21.07
CA ILE A 158 -6.97 0.88 -20.31
C ILE A 158 -5.49 0.58 -20.52
N GLN A 159 -4.72 0.53 -19.43
CA GLN A 159 -3.26 0.41 -19.48
C GLN A 159 -2.75 -0.57 -18.40
N PRO A 160 -2.10 -1.69 -18.80
CA PRO A 160 -1.94 -2.21 -20.17
C PRO A 160 -3.24 -2.83 -20.72
N GLY A 161 -3.45 -2.77 -22.04
CA GLY A 161 -4.61 -3.39 -22.71
C GLY A 161 -4.53 -4.91 -22.88
N ASN A 162 -3.36 -5.51 -22.67
CA ASN A 162 -3.14 -6.97 -22.63
C ASN A 162 -2.26 -7.31 -21.43
N VAL A 163 -2.54 -8.44 -20.78
CA VAL A 163 -1.77 -8.95 -19.64
C VAL A 163 -1.41 -10.42 -19.83
N GLN A 164 -0.25 -10.79 -19.29
CA GLN A 164 0.15 -12.17 -19.11
C GLN A 164 0.30 -12.43 -17.61
N ILE A 165 -0.34 -13.48 -17.11
CA ILE A 165 -0.49 -13.76 -15.68
C ILE A 165 -0.01 -15.19 -15.42
N GLU A 166 1.03 -15.33 -14.61
CA GLU A 166 1.52 -16.64 -14.17
C GLU A 166 0.50 -17.34 -13.25
N PRO A 167 0.58 -18.67 -13.09
CA PRO A 167 -0.22 -19.39 -12.09
C PRO A 167 -0.14 -18.77 -10.70
N GLY A 168 -1.28 -18.61 -10.02
CA GLY A 168 -1.36 -18.11 -8.65
C GLY A 168 -1.01 -16.63 -8.50
N ARG A 169 -0.96 -15.88 -9.60
CA ARG A 169 -0.65 -14.44 -9.60
C ARG A 169 -1.85 -13.60 -10.04
N ALA A 170 -1.80 -12.33 -9.64
CA ALA A 170 -2.76 -11.31 -10.01
C ALA A 170 -2.10 -10.27 -10.93
N ALA A 171 -2.84 -9.75 -11.90
CA ALA A 171 -2.47 -8.58 -12.68
C ALA A 171 -3.44 -7.42 -12.40
N PHE A 172 -2.89 -6.25 -12.07
CA PHE A 172 -3.67 -5.03 -11.85
C PHE A 172 -3.60 -4.12 -13.06
N VAL A 173 -4.71 -3.93 -13.75
CA VAL A 173 -4.81 -3.04 -14.90
C VAL A 173 -5.47 -1.72 -14.50
N LYS A 174 -4.87 -0.60 -14.90
CA LYS A 174 -5.43 0.73 -14.65
C LYS A 174 -6.41 1.07 -15.76
N ALA A 175 -7.66 1.34 -15.41
CA ALA A 175 -8.63 1.91 -16.34
C ALA A 175 -8.89 3.37 -15.98
N THR A 176 -8.92 4.25 -16.98
CA THR A 176 -9.38 5.63 -16.85
C THR A 176 -10.68 5.79 -17.63
N LEU A 177 -11.77 6.05 -16.90
CA LEU A 177 -13.07 6.39 -17.46
C LEU A 177 -13.12 7.90 -17.67
N ARG A 178 -13.56 8.38 -18.83
CA ARG A 178 -13.87 9.80 -19.04
C ARG A 178 -15.30 9.93 -19.59
N PRO A 179 -16.23 10.64 -18.92
CA PRO A 179 -17.56 10.88 -19.46
C PRO A 179 -17.46 11.75 -20.70
N ARG A 180 -18.26 11.42 -21.74
CA ARG A 180 -18.29 12.22 -22.98
C ARG A 180 -18.99 13.56 -22.79
N GLU A 181 -19.93 13.65 -21.84
CA GLU A 181 -20.65 14.88 -21.50
C GLU A 181 -20.20 15.48 -20.16
N ILE A 182 -20.06 16.80 -20.10
CA ILE A 182 -19.66 17.53 -18.89
C ILE A 182 -20.89 18.13 -18.21
N ILE A 183 -21.19 17.69 -16.99
CA ILE A 183 -22.28 18.24 -16.17
C ILE A 183 -21.78 19.47 -15.41
N TRP A 184 -22.07 20.67 -15.92
CA TRP A 184 -21.67 21.93 -15.30
C TRP A 184 -22.39 22.20 -13.97
N PHE A 185 -23.72 22.09 -13.97
CA PHE A 185 -24.60 22.28 -12.82
C PHE A 185 -25.67 21.19 -12.81
N GLY A 186 -26.12 20.74 -11.63
CA GLY A 186 -27.12 19.67 -11.54
C GLY A 186 -27.05 18.85 -10.26
N SER A 187 -27.64 17.66 -10.29
CA SER A 187 -27.41 16.55 -9.36
C SER A 187 -26.24 15.68 -9.83
N LYS A 188 -25.73 14.80 -8.95
CA LYS A 188 -24.85 13.70 -9.37
C LYS A 188 -25.60 12.79 -10.36
N GLN A 189 -24.89 12.23 -11.34
CA GLN A 189 -25.39 11.17 -12.21
C GLN A 189 -24.58 9.89 -11.96
N GLU A 190 -25.23 8.74 -12.08
CA GLU A 190 -24.62 7.43 -11.89
C GLU A 190 -24.62 6.74 -13.26
N ARG A 191 -23.43 6.48 -13.81
CA ARG A 191 -23.22 5.86 -15.12
C ARG A 191 -22.62 4.47 -14.91
N PRO A 192 -23.38 3.37 -15.09
CA PRO A 192 -22.82 2.02 -15.03
C PRO A 192 -21.83 1.80 -16.17
N TYR A 193 -20.86 0.92 -15.95
CA TYR A 193 -19.82 0.58 -16.94
C TYR A 193 -19.37 -0.87 -16.78
N THR A 194 -18.91 -1.48 -17.86
CA THR A 194 -18.44 -2.88 -17.84
C THR A 194 -17.02 -2.96 -18.39
N LEU A 195 -16.13 -3.63 -17.67
CA LEU A 195 -14.81 -4.03 -18.20
C LEU A 195 -14.81 -5.53 -18.48
N ALA A 196 -14.52 -5.89 -19.72
CA ALA A 196 -14.47 -7.27 -20.19
C ALA A 196 -13.02 -7.77 -20.20
N VAL A 197 -12.78 -8.91 -19.54
CA VAL A 197 -11.53 -9.68 -19.61
C VAL A 197 -11.72 -10.80 -20.62
N LYS A 198 -11.16 -10.63 -21.82
CA LYS A 198 -11.29 -11.58 -22.93
C LYS A 198 -10.07 -12.49 -23.00
N ARG A 199 -10.32 -13.80 -23.11
CA ARG A 199 -9.30 -14.83 -23.36
C ARG A 199 -9.53 -15.47 -24.74
N SER A 200 -8.49 -16.02 -25.34
CA SER A 200 -8.65 -16.73 -26.62
C SER A 200 -9.51 -17.99 -26.44
N GLY A 201 -10.48 -18.20 -27.32
CA GLY A 201 -11.35 -19.39 -27.32
C GLY A 201 -12.39 -19.47 -26.19
N VAL A 202 -12.52 -18.44 -25.34
CA VAL A 202 -13.46 -18.42 -24.20
C VAL A 202 -14.35 -17.17 -24.27
N ALA A 203 -15.57 -17.26 -23.75
CA ALA A 203 -16.44 -16.10 -23.55
C ALA A 203 -15.72 -15.01 -22.72
N PRO A 204 -15.94 -13.71 -22.99
CA PRO A 204 -15.46 -12.64 -22.13
C PRO A 204 -15.98 -12.78 -20.70
N LEU A 205 -15.14 -12.47 -19.71
CA LEU A 205 -15.55 -12.30 -18.33
C LEU A 205 -15.82 -10.82 -18.08
N ASP A 206 -17.10 -10.46 -17.97
CA ASP A 206 -17.55 -9.10 -17.79
C ASP A 206 -17.61 -8.73 -16.29
N VAL A 207 -17.05 -7.57 -15.94
CA VAL A 207 -17.02 -7.03 -14.57
C VAL A 207 -17.67 -5.65 -14.56
N GLU A 208 -18.79 -5.55 -13.86
CA GLU A 208 -19.63 -4.35 -13.79
C GLU A 208 -19.21 -3.42 -12.65
N GLY A 209 -19.26 -2.11 -12.90
CA GLY A 209 -19.02 -1.07 -11.91
C GLY A 209 -19.84 0.20 -12.17
N THR A 210 -19.77 1.16 -11.25
CA THR A 210 -20.54 2.41 -11.32
C THR A 210 -19.63 3.64 -11.26
N TYR A 211 -19.74 4.53 -12.24
CA TYR A 211 -19.11 5.85 -12.22
C TYR A 211 -20.10 6.93 -11.78
N VAL A 212 -19.90 7.48 -10.59
CA VAL A 212 -20.68 8.60 -10.06
C VAL A 212 -20.07 9.92 -10.56
N GLN A 213 -20.66 10.47 -11.62
CA GLN A 213 -20.30 11.77 -12.14
C GLN A 213 -20.81 12.90 -11.22
N ARG A 214 -19.88 13.61 -10.61
CA ARG A 214 -20.11 14.83 -9.83
C ARG A 214 -20.14 16.05 -10.76
N THR A 215 -20.92 17.07 -10.41
CA THR A 215 -20.99 18.32 -11.16
C THR A 215 -19.67 19.10 -11.09
N PHE A 216 -19.39 19.90 -12.12
CA PHE A 216 -18.17 20.71 -12.16
C PHE A 216 -18.21 21.87 -11.17
N LEU A 217 -19.36 22.56 -11.06
CA LEU A 217 -19.58 23.72 -10.20
C LEU A 217 -20.72 23.49 -9.19
N PRO A 218 -20.67 24.12 -8.00
CA PRO A 218 -21.80 24.15 -7.08
C PRO A 218 -22.91 25.07 -7.63
N ARG A 219 -24.17 24.71 -7.36
CA ARG A 219 -25.35 25.48 -7.85
C ARG A 219 -25.35 26.95 -7.40
N TRP A 220 -24.75 27.30 -6.26
CA TRP A 220 -24.65 28.71 -5.84
C TRP A 220 -23.89 29.58 -6.84
N LEU A 221 -22.97 29.00 -7.64
CA LEU A 221 -22.08 29.82 -8.44
C LEU A 221 -22.79 30.37 -9.68
N ALA A 222 -23.75 29.62 -10.22
CA ALA A 222 -24.68 30.13 -11.22
C ALA A 222 -25.53 31.28 -10.66
N THR A 223 -26.07 31.14 -9.44
CA THR A 223 -26.87 32.21 -8.82
C THR A 223 -26.02 33.44 -8.46
N PHE A 224 -24.78 33.24 -7.99
CA PHE A 224 -23.86 34.33 -7.68
C PHE A 224 -23.43 35.08 -8.96
N LEU A 225 -23.04 34.39 -10.03
CA LEU A 225 -22.75 35.03 -11.32
C LEU A 225 -23.97 35.76 -11.88
N GLY A 226 -25.17 35.19 -11.76
CA GLY A 226 -26.41 35.85 -12.19
C GLY A 226 -26.68 37.16 -11.44
N VAL A 227 -26.55 37.16 -10.10
CA VAL A 227 -26.70 38.35 -9.27
C VAL A 227 -25.59 39.37 -9.53
N PHE A 228 -24.33 38.92 -9.66
CA PHE A 228 -23.20 39.80 -9.95
C PHE A 228 -23.34 40.47 -11.33
N LEU A 229 -23.76 39.72 -12.35
CA LEU A 229 -24.04 40.25 -13.68
C LEU A 229 -25.19 41.28 -13.65
N ALA A 230 -26.26 40.98 -12.91
CA ALA A 230 -27.36 41.93 -12.73
C ALA A 230 -26.90 43.22 -12.02
N LEU A 231 -26.08 43.12 -10.96
CA LEU A 231 -25.50 44.27 -10.26
C LEU A 231 -24.53 45.08 -11.13
N ALA A 232 -23.73 44.41 -11.97
CA ALA A 232 -22.85 45.09 -12.92
C ALA A 232 -23.68 45.87 -13.96
N LEU A 233 -24.75 45.27 -14.49
CA LEU A 233 -25.65 45.93 -15.44
C LEU A 233 -26.39 47.12 -14.82
N THR A 234 -26.88 47.01 -13.57
CA THR A 234 -27.53 48.14 -12.89
C THR A 234 -26.54 49.24 -12.51
N PHE A 235 -25.32 48.89 -12.10
CA PHE A 235 -24.25 49.86 -11.86
C PHE A 235 -23.88 50.64 -13.14
N VAL A 236 -23.73 49.96 -14.27
CA VAL A 236 -23.45 50.61 -15.57
C VAL A 236 -24.62 51.52 -15.99
N MET A 237 -25.87 51.09 -15.83
CA MET A 237 -27.02 51.96 -16.11
C MET A 237 -27.07 53.19 -15.20
N LEU A 238 -26.83 53.03 -13.90
CA LEU A 238 -26.76 54.15 -12.95
C LEU A 238 -25.62 55.11 -13.30
N TRP A 239 -24.43 54.60 -13.63
CA TRP A 239 -23.27 55.39 -14.02
C TRP A 239 -23.54 56.25 -15.26
N ILE A 240 -24.23 55.71 -16.27
CA ILE A 240 -24.59 56.44 -17.49
C ILE A 240 -25.71 57.48 -17.21
N ALA A 241 -26.66 57.16 -16.33
CA ALA A 241 -27.77 58.05 -15.99
C ALA A 241 -27.37 59.23 -15.07
N TYR A 242 -26.35 59.04 -14.22
CA TYR A 242 -25.97 60.01 -13.19
C TYR A 242 -25.05 61.10 -13.73
N LYS A 243 -25.63 62.22 -14.19
CA LYS A 243 -24.84 63.42 -14.57
C LYS A 243 -24.39 64.20 -13.33
N PRO A 244 -23.08 64.24 -12.99
CA PRO A 244 -22.61 64.96 -11.81
C PRO A 244 -22.76 66.47 -12.00
N LYS A 245 -23.49 67.12 -11.08
CA LYS A 245 -23.55 68.60 -11.00
C LYS A 245 -22.32 69.12 -10.28
N VAL A 246 -21.22 69.31 -11.00
CA VAL A 246 -20.04 70.04 -10.49
C VAL A 246 -20.34 71.53 -10.40
N SER A 247 -20.68 71.99 -9.20
CA SER A 247 -20.74 73.42 -8.88
C SER A 247 -19.34 73.94 -8.55
N SER A 248 -18.80 74.85 -9.37
CA SER A 248 -17.54 75.53 -9.06
C SER A 248 -17.69 76.39 -7.80
N ALA A 249 -16.75 76.26 -6.87
CA ALA A 249 -16.67 77.07 -5.64
C ALA A 249 -15.82 78.34 -5.83
N ALA A 250 -15.71 78.85 -7.06
CA ALA A 250 -15.00 80.09 -7.36
C ALA A 250 -15.79 81.31 -6.84
N ARG A 251 -15.11 82.18 -6.09
CA ARG A 251 -15.65 83.44 -5.54
C ARG A 251 -14.88 84.60 -6.15
N GLU A 252 -15.56 85.52 -6.82
CA GLU A 252 -14.92 86.71 -7.40
C GLU A 252 -14.44 87.67 -6.29
N GLN A 253 -13.22 88.20 -6.44
CA GLN A 253 -12.74 89.34 -5.65
C GLN A 253 -13.13 90.65 -6.37
N PRO A 254 -13.72 91.64 -5.67
CA PRO A 254 -14.01 92.93 -6.27
C PRO A 254 -12.73 93.77 -6.43
N GLN A 255 -12.55 94.35 -7.63
CA GLN A 255 -11.48 95.29 -7.94
C GLN A 255 -11.68 96.61 -7.18
N ALA A 256 -10.70 97.04 -6.40
CA ALA A 256 -10.63 98.41 -5.88
C ALA A 256 -9.58 99.21 -6.65
N ALA A 257 -10.01 100.26 -7.35
CA ALA A 257 -9.12 101.20 -8.02
C ALA A 257 -8.98 102.49 -7.19
N ALA A 258 -7.74 102.95 -6.97
CA ALA A 258 -7.28 104.31 -7.34
C ALA A 258 -5.97 104.76 -6.63
N ASN A 259 -5.04 105.27 -7.46
CA ASN A 259 -4.14 106.43 -7.25
C ASN A 259 -2.82 106.36 -6.42
N ALA A 260 -1.72 106.63 -7.16
CA ALA A 260 -0.61 107.55 -6.87
C ALA A 260 0.57 107.20 -5.90
N LEU A 261 1.61 106.53 -6.46
CA LEU A 261 3.05 106.89 -6.58
C LEU A 261 3.76 107.83 -5.54
N PRO A 262 5.12 107.82 -5.41
CA PRO A 262 6.16 106.75 -5.39
C PRO A 262 7.24 107.06 -4.27
N PRO A 263 8.56 106.66 -4.27
CA PRO A 263 9.33 105.67 -5.05
C PRO A 263 10.25 104.66 -4.27
N SER A 264 10.82 103.73 -5.08
CA SER A 264 11.97 102.79 -4.95
C SER A 264 13.23 103.20 -4.13
N PRO A 265 14.18 102.29 -3.77
CA PRO A 265 14.78 101.20 -4.60
C PRO A 265 14.75 99.78 -3.96
N SER A 266 14.67 98.65 -4.69
CA SER A 266 15.41 98.11 -5.86
C SER A 266 16.59 97.21 -5.47
N LEU A 267 16.48 95.90 -5.74
CA LEU A 267 17.35 95.18 -6.70
C LEU A 267 16.80 93.76 -6.99
N LYS A 268 17.13 93.26 -8.18
CA LYS A 268 16.72 92.01 -8.87
C LYS A 268 17.84 91.75 -9.92
N PRO A 269 17.87 90.68 -10.75
CA PRO A 269 17.17 89.38 -10.79
C PRO A 269 18.26 88.24 -10.96
N PRO A 270 18.12 87.10 -11.69
CA PRO A 270 16.95 86.46 -12.31
C PRO A 270 16.79 84.93 -12.14
N LYS A 271 15.61 84.47 -12.56
CA LYS A 271 15.22 83.09 -12.96
C LYS A 271 15.71 82.84 -14.42
N PRO A 272 15.72 81.61 -14.97
CA PRO A 272 14.50 81.06 -15.60
C PRO A 272 14.34 79.52 -15.42
N SER A 273 13.14 79.00 -15.19
CA SER A 273 12.35 78.16 -16.15
C SER A 273 12.85 76.69 -16.22
N GLU A 274 12.05 75.67 -16.52
CA GLU A 274 10.81 75.64 -17.31
C GLU A 274 9.78 74.61 -16.78
N GLN A 275 8.76 74.29 -17.56
CA GLN A 275 7.47 73.72 -17.12
C GLN A 275 7.28 72.24 -17.59
N PRO A 276 6.06 71.67 -17.73
CA PRO A 276 5.66 70.43 -17.04
C PRO A 276 5.55 69.19 -17.96
N GLU A 277 5.23 68.01 -17.39
CA GLU A 277 4.03 67.22 -17.76
C GLU A 277 3.83 65.95 -16.90
N GLU A 278 2.55 65.57 -16.73
CA GLU A 278 2.02 64.29 -16.23
C GLU A 278 1.96 63.24 -17.38
N PRO A 279 1.36 62.04 -17.23
CA PRO A 279 1.51 60.99 -16.20
C PRO A 279 1.71 59.59 -16.86
N LYS A 280 1.85 58.49 -16.08
CA LYS A 280 1.13 57.20 -16.33
C LYS A 280 1.37 56.08 -15.30
N SER A 281 0.44 55.12 -15.35
CA SER A 281 0.27 53.94 -14.49
C SER A 281 1.37 52.86 -14.58
N PRO A 282 1.41 51.91 -13.62
CA PRO A 282 2.42 50.85 -13.52
C PRO A 282 2.03 49.57 -14.27
N GLU A 283 3.02 48.73 -14.65
CA GLU A 283 2.77 47.30 -14.90
C GLU A 283 4.04 46.42 -14.74
N ALA A 284 3.83 45.29 -14.03
CA ALA A 284 4.40 43.93 -14.19
C ALA A 284 5.91 43.58 -14.08
N GLU A 285 6.13 42.49 -13.31
CA GLU A 285 7.06 41.34 -13.54
C GLU A 285 8.60 41.60 -13.61
N LYS A 286 9.53 40.77 -13.12
CA LYS A 286 9.61 39.32 -12.89
C LYS A 286 11.00 38.97 -12.29
N SER A 287 11.11 37.83 -11.57
CA SER A 287 12.32 36.97 -11.43
C SER A 287 13.66 37.61 -10.96
N THR A 288 14.69 36.89 -10.48
CA THR A 288 14.98 35.45 -10.44
C THR A 288 15.83 35.10 -9.19
N GLU A 289 15.61 33.90 -8.67
CA GLU A 289 16.60 32.88 -8.24
C GLU A 289 18.10 33.15 -8.57
N GLU A 290 18.99 32.97 -7.59
CA GLU A 290 20.38 32.50 -7.80
C GLU A 290 21.05 31.98 -6.50
N ASP A 291 21.75 30.86 -6.62
CA ASP A 291 22.54 30.07 -5.65
C ASP A 291 23.56 29.27 -6.50
N PRO A 292 24.67 28.68 -5.99
CA PRO A 292 25.47 28.97 -4.78
C PRO A 292 26.81 29.70 -5.18
N PRO A 293 27.99 29.09 -5.49
CA PRO A 293 28.83 28.02 -4.88
C PRO A 293 30.26 28.55 -4.48
N ASP A 294 31.38 27.81 -4.25
CA ASP A 294 31.76 26.37 -4.33
C ASP A 294 32.91 25.99 -3.34
N GLU A 295 32.96 24.70 -2.99
CA GLU A 295 34.08 23.74 -2.70
C GLU A 295 35.42 24.03 -1.95
N ASP A 296 35.77 23.04 -1.08
CA ASP A 296 37.08 22.36 -0.81
C ASP A 296 38.35 23.13 -0.32
N ASP A 297 39.24 22.62 0.56
CA ASP A 297 39.65 21.23 0.84
C ASP A 297 40.52 21.06 2.14
N GLU A 298 41.01 19.83 2.41
CA GLU A 298 41.79 19.32 3.55
C GLU A 298 43.00 20.14 4.12
N LYS A 299 43.26 20.05 5.46
CA LYS A 299 44.39 19.22 6.02
C LYS A 299 44.61 19.21 7.55
N LYS A 300 44.70 17.98 8.08
CA LYS A 300 45.72 17.37 8.98
C LYS A 300 46.16 17.93 10.36
N ASP A 301 46.03 17.02 11.34
CA ASP A 301 47.05 16.44 12.24
C ASP A 301 47.16 16.78 13.76
N SER A 302 47.59 15.74 14.50
CA SER A 302 47.98 15.67 15.92
C SER A 302 46.90 15.89 17.01
N GLY A 303 46.97 15.25 18.20
CA GLY A 303 47.87 14.18 18.64
C GLY A 303 48.33 14.30 20.11
N GLY A 304 47.60 13.69 21.06
CA GLY A 304 47.94 13.64 22.50
C GLY A 304 47.53 14.89 23.30
N GLY A 305 47.40 14.86 24.64
CA GLY A 305 47.44 13.72 25.56
C GLY A 305 47.54 14.17 27.03
N GLY A 306 46.67 13.65 27.91
CA GLY A 306 46.89 13.57 29.37
C GLY A 306 46.66 14.81 30.26
N GLY A 307 45.73 14.67 31.22
CA GLY A 307 45.98 15.05 32.62
C GLY A 307 45.39 16.36 33.19
N GLY A 308 44.57 16.22 34.23
CA GLY A 308 44.68 17.06 35.43
C GLY A 308 43.72 18.24 35.64
N GLY A 309 42.59 17.97 36.33
CA GLY A 309 42.07 18.77 37.46
C GLY A 309 41.82 20.29 37.36
N GLY A 310 40.59 20.71 37.65
CA GLY A 310 40.25 22.12 37.95
C GLY A 310 38.77 22.40 37.78
N GLY A 311 38.08 22.86 38.82
CA GLY A 311 36.64 23.13 38.79
C GLY A 311 36.30 24.41 38.01
N GLY A 312 35.19 24.38 37.29
CA GLY A 312 34.59 25.53 36.59
C GLY A 312 33.13 25.21 36.28
N GLU A 313 32.22 26.00 36.84
CA GLU A 313 30.79 25.72 36.86
C GLU A 313 30.10 26.27 35.61
N GLU A 314 30.10 25.52 34.52
CA GLU A 314 29.29 25.81 33.33
C GLU A 314 28.42 24.62 32.90
N SER A 315 27.18 24.95 32.54
CA SER A 315 26.05 24.03 32.32
C SER A 315 26.16 23.26 30.99
N ARG A 316 27.10 22.32 30.92
CA ARG A 316 27.19 21.34 29.83
C ARG A 316 25.86 20.57 29.68
N LYS A 317 25.05 20.93 28.67
CA LYS A 317 23.90 20.14 28.21
C LYS A 317 24.36 18.69 27.98
N LYS A 318 23.97 17.78 28.89
CA LYS A 318 24.21 16.35 28.73
C LYS A 318 23.63 15.91 27.39
N LYS A 319 24.47 15.43 26.45
CA LYS A 319 23.99 14.69 25.27
C LYS A 319 23.17 13.51 25.81
N LYS A 320 21.82 13.58 25.68
CA LYS A 320 20.90 12.54 26.16
C LYS A 320 21.37 11.21 25.55
N LYS A 321 21.60 10.18 26.39
CA LYS A 321 21.87 8.81 25.89
C LYS A 321 20.72 8.41 24.95
N PRO A 322 20.98 7.75 23.81
CA PRO A 322 19.90 7.33 22.91
C PRO A 322 18.89 6.47 23.69
N ARG A 323 17.62 6.91 23.71
CA ARG A 323 16.54 6.18 24.38
C ARG A 323 16.41 4.80 23.74
N LYS A 324 16.29 3.75 24.57
CA LYS A 324 16.04 2.39 24.07
C LYS A 324 14.74 2.37 23.25
N LEU A 325 14.71 1.57 22.19
CA LEU A 325 13.52 1.46 21.33
C LEU A 325 12.43 0.62 22.00
N LEU A 326 12.81 -0.48 22.66
CA LEU A 326 11.91 -1.40 23.36
C LEU A 326 12.43 -1.68 24.79
N PRO A 327 11.53 -1.89 25.79
CA PRO A 327 10.11 -1.56 25.72
C PRO A 327 9.90 -0.06 25.50
N ALA A 328 8.72 0.31 25.01
CA ALA A 328 8.30 1.70 24.91
C ALA A 328 6.92 1.82 25.53
N SER A 329 6.67 2.94 26.20
CA SER A 329 5.35 3.30 26.70
C SER A 329 4.98 4.67 26.18
N ASP A 330 3.69 4.93 26.17
CA ASP A 330 3.13 6.25 25.87
C ASP A 330 3.51 6.80 24.48
N ILE A 331 3.68 5.91 23.49
CA ILE A 331 4.07 6.24 22.12
C ILE A 331 2.85 6.47 21.21
N MET A 332 3.09 7.10 20.06
CA MET A 332 2.18 7.03 18.91
C MET A 332 2.81 6.20 17.79
N LEU A 333 1.99 5.45 17.06
CA LEU A 333 2.40 4.73 15.85
C LEU A 333 1.99 5.55 14.63
N ARG A 334 2.93 6.33 14.09
CA ARG A 334 2.69 7.22 12.94
C ARG A 334 3.07 6.54 11.63
N ASN A 335 2.17 6.54 10.67
CA ASN A 335 2.44 6.10 9.32
C ASN A 335 3.13 7.23 8.52
N PRO A 336 4.29 6.99 7.89
CA PRO A 336 5.04 8.01 7.16
C PRO A 336 4.46 8.28 5.77
N THR A 337 3.62 7.39 5.23
CA THR A 337 3.00 7.53 3.89
C THR A 337 1.72 8.35 3.99
N THR A 338 0.76 7.92 4.81
CA THR A 338 -0.53 8.64 5.01
C THR A 338 -0.41 9.85 5.95
N LYS A 339 0.69 9.96 6.70
CA LYS A 339 0.98 10.97 7.74
C LYS A 339 0.13 10.88 9.01
N MET A 340 -0.81 9.93 9.06
CA MET A 340 -1.76 9.66 10.15
C MET A 340 -1.18 8.71 11.21
N CYS A 341 -1.90 8.55 12.32
CA CYS A 341 -1.51 7.73 13.45
C CYS A 341 -2.51 6.58 13.68
N ALA A 342 -2.03 5.44 14.19
CA ALA A 342 -2.90 4.36 14.64
C ALA A 342 -3.71 4.83 15.85
N ALA A 343 -5.02 4.62 15.81
CA ALA A 343 -5.99 5.20 16.72
C ALA A 343 -7.13 4.23 17.01
N LEU A 344 -7.76 4.41 18.17
CA LEU A 344 -9.12 3.92 18.38
C LEU A 344 -10.10 4.72 17.51
N PRO A 345 -11.10 4.07 16.89
CA PRO A 345 -12.19 4.76 16.23
C PRO A 345 -13.15 5.33 17.27
N ALA A 346 -13.96 6.31 16.88
CA ALA A 346 -14.99 6.87 17.76
C ALA A 346 -15.93 5.77 18.31
N ALA A 347 -16.31 5.88 19.57
CA ALA A 347 -17.02 4.84 20.32
C ALA A 347 -18.40 4.47 19.74
N ASP A 348 -19.03 5.37 18.99
CA ASP A 348 -20.32 5.20 18.31
C ASP A 348 -20.18 4.82 16.81
N SER A 349 -18.95 4.59 16.33
CA SER A 349 -18.70 4.28 14.92
C SER A 349 -19.01 2.83 14.54
N GLU A 350 -19.31 2.61 13.26
CA GLU A 350 -19.41 1.28 12.63
C GLU A 350 -18.09 0.47 12.67
N SER A 351 -17.00 1.04 13.19
CA SER A 351 -15.68 0.43 13.29
C SER A 351 -15.27 0.06 14.72
N ALA A 352 -16.17 0.16 15.70
CA ALA A 352 -15.90 -0.17 17.10
C ALA A 352 -15.20 -1.54 17.26
N GLY A 353 -14.14 -1.60 18.08
CA GLY A 353 -13.31 -2.79 18.30
C GLY A 353 -12.26 -3.09 17.21
N ARG A 354 -12.07 -2.17 16.25
CA ARG A 354 -10.99 -2.22 15.24
C ARG A 354 -9.94 -1.16 15.54
N VAL A 355 -8.71 -1.36 15.10
CA VAL A 355 -7.72 -0.27 15.05
C VAL A 355 -7.79 0.44 13.70
N VAL A 356 -7.78 1.77 13.70
CA VAL A 356 -7.92 2.60 12.49
C VAL A 356 -6.77 3.62 12.39
N GLN A 357 -6.75 4.39 11.30
CA GLN A 357 -5.97 5.61 11.18
C GLN A 357 -6.81 6.84 11.48
N SER A 358 -6.21 7.79 12.19
CA SER A 358 -6.76 9.14 12.40
C SER A 358 -5.65 10.19 12.30
N ALA A 359 -6.03 11.45 12.10
CA ALA A 359 -5.13 12.58 12.25
C ALA A 359 -4.38 12.50 13.60
N CYS A 360 -3.05 12.60 13.56
CA CYS A 360 -2.22 12.46 14.76
C CYS A 360 -2.52 13.57 15.79
N ASP A 361 -3.00 13.17 16.96
CA ASP A 361 -3.26 14.04 18.11
C ASP A 361 -2.51 13.51 19.35
N GLU A 362 -1.52 14.26 19.85
CA GLU A 362 -0.73 13.86 21.03
C GLU A 362 -1.57 13.86 22.33
N SER A 363 -2.73 14.53 22.34
CA SER A 363 -3.65 14.62 23.49
C SER A 363 -4.73 13.54 23.51
N ALA A 364 -4.87 12.74 22.45
CA ALA A 364 -5.87 11.68 22.37
C ALA A 364 -5.34 10.36 22.94
N ASP A 365 -5.86 9.93 24.10
CA ASP A 365 -5.46 8.70 24.80
C ASP A 365 -5.57 7.45 23.90
N GLY A 366 -6.63 7.35 23.08
CA GLY A 366 -6.81 6.28 22.10
C GLY A 366 -5.79 6.25 20.96
N GLN A 367 -4.89 7.23 20.84
CA GLN A 367 -3.71 7.20 19.95
C GLN A 367 -2.40 6.87 20.68
N ARG A 368 -2.45 6.63 22.00
CA ARG A 368 -1.29 6.31 22.83
C ARG A 368 -1.18 4.79 22.99
N TRP A 369 0.02 4.27 22.82
CA TRP A 369 0.28 2.83 22.81
C TRP A 369 1.50 2.45 23.67
N ASP A 370 1.43 1.29 24.32
CA ASP A 370 2.53 0.63 25.02
C ASP A 370 3.04 -0.57 24.21
N LEU A 371 4.35 -0.61 23.91
CA LEU A 371 5.04 -1.78 23.35
C LEU A 371 5.59 -2.64 24.50
N GLU A 372 4.69 -3.42 25.10
CA GLU A 372 4.97 -4.28 26.26
C GLU A 372 5.73 -5.56 25.86
N VAL A 373 7.06 -5.56 26.00
CA VAL A 373 7.92 -6.73 25.70
C VAL A 373 7.62 -7.90 26.64
N LYS A 374 7.09 -9.01 26.09
CA LYS A 374 6.87 -10.27 26.81
C LYS A 374 8.03 -11.24 26.66
N TYR A 375 8.62 -11.34 25.47
CA TYR A 375 9.75 -12.26 25.20
C TYR A 375 10.95 -11.50 24.62
N ARG A 376 12.08 -11.46 25.34
CA ARG A 376 13.23 -10.62 24.95
C ARG A 376 14.01 -11.06 23.72
N LYS A 377 13.94 -12.35 23.33
CA LYS A 377 14.76 -12.95 22.24
C LYS A 377 14.06 -14.09 21.49
N ARG A 378 12.72 -14.09 21.43
CA ARG A 378 11.94 -15.20 20.83
C ARG A 378 11.50 -14.93 19.38
N GLY A 379 11.56 -13.67 18.93
CA GLY A 379 11.24 -13.31 17.55
C GLY A 379 12.36 -13.67 16.57
N PRO A 380 12.07 -13.60 15.26
CA PRO A 380 13.05 -13.83 14.20
C PRO A 380 14.33 -13.02 14.41
N GLY A 381 15.50 -13.62 14.14
CA GLY A 381 16.80 -13.00 14.40
C GLY A 381 17.14 -12.76 15.87
N GLY A 382 16.40 -13.37 16.82
CA GLY A 382 16.56 -13.12 18.25
C GLY A 382 15.97 -11.79 18.71
N THR A 383 15.01 -11.24 17.95
CA THR A 383 14.29 -10.00 18.30
C THR A 383 13.36 -10.20 19.50
N ALA A 384 12.93 -9.08 20.08
CA ALA A 384 11.94 -9.06 21.14
C ALA A 384 10.52 -9.16 20.56
N LEU A 385 9.69 -10.03 21.15
CA LEU A 385 8.24 -10.04 20.96
C LEU A 385 7.58 -9.17 22.03
N PHE A 386 6.65 -8.34 21.60
CA PHE A 386 5.81 -7.48 22.44
C PHE A 386 4.35 -7.58 22.03
N GLN A 387 3.46 -7.30 22.95
CA GLN A 387 2.09 -6.90 22.61
C GLN A 387 2.04 -5.37 22.46
N ILE A 388 1.12 -4.87 21.65
CA ILE A 388 0.86 -3.44 21.48
C ILE A 388 -0.43 -3.17 22.26
N ARG A 389 -0.37 -2.38 23.33
CA ARG A 389 -1.51 -2.14 24.22
C ARG A 389 -1.97 -0.69 24.14
N ASN A 390 -3.27 -0.44 24.04
CA ASN A 390 -3.81 0.91 24.00
C ASN A 390 -3.73 1.61 25.38
N GLY A 391 -3.56 2.94 25.38
CA GLY A 391 -3.54 3.77 26.58
C GLY A 391 -4.91 3.93 27.24
N GLU A 392 -5.96 4.07 26.44
CA GLU A 392 -7.33 4.40 26.86
C GLU A 392 -8.08 3.17 27.38
N ASP A 393 -8.36 2.18 26.52
CA ASP A 393 -9.19 1.02 26.88
C ASP A 393 -8.40 -0.14 27.50
N ARG A 394 -7.06 -0.04 27.47
CA ARG A 394 -6.07 -1.01 27.99
C ARG A 394 -6.11 -2.40 27.36
N LYS A 395 -6.73 -2.58 26.20
CA LYS A 395 -6.66 -3.81 25.38
C LYS A 395 -5.41 -3.86 24.50
N CYS A 396 -5.19 -5.01 23.88
CA CYS A 396 -4.07 -5.28 22.99
C CYS A 396 -4.51 -5.43 21.54
N VAL A 397 -3.65 -4.95 20.63
CA VAL A 397 -3.79 -5.12 19.17
C VAL A 397 -3.74 -6.59 18.81
N ASP A 398 -4.86 -7.05 18.26
CA ASP A 398 -5.19 -8.45 18.05
C ASP A 398 -5.65 -8.72 16.61
N LEU A 399 -5.72 -10.00 16.23
CA LEU A 399 -6.37 -10.47 15.00
C LEU A 399 -7.63 -11.29 15.36
N PRO A 400 -8.55 -11.57 14.42
CA PRO A 400 -9.67 -12.46 14.70
C PRO A 400 -9.21 -13.86 15.07
N ASP A 401 -9.96 -14.51 15.97
CA ASP A 401 -9.72 -15.87 16.45
C ASP A 401 -8.29 -16.09 16.99
N TYR A 402 -7.99 -17.33 17.41
CA TYR A 402 -6.64 -17.68 17.88
C TYR A 402 -5.72 -18.06 16.72
N GLY A 403 -4.43 -17.73 16.86
CA GLY A 403 -3.38 -18.24 15.97
C GLY A 403 -3.27 -17.53 14.62
N ALA A 404 -2.56 -18.13 13.67
CA ALA A 404 -2.16 -17.49 12.42
C ALA A 404 -3.36 -17.11 11.53
N GLN A 405 -3.46 -15.84 11.15
CA GLN A 405 -4.50 -15.31 10.26
C GLN A 405 -3.97 -14.96 8.86
N PRO A 406 -4.81 -15.00 7.80
CA PRO A 406 -4.41 -14.67 6.44
C PRO A 406 -4.24 -13.15 6.24
N THR A 407 -3.69 -12.76 5.09
CA THR A 407 -3.64 -11.35 4.70
C THR A 407 -5.05 -10.80 4.43
N ARG A 408 -5.18 -9.47 4.57
CA ARG A 408 -6.43 -8.69 4.65
C ARG A 408 -7.28 -8.97 5.90
N SER A 409 -6.84 -9.82 6.84
CA SER A 409 -7.49 -9.92 8.15
C SER A 409 -7.47 -8.57 8.87
N PRO A 410 -8.58 -8.18 9.52
CA PRO A 410 -8.69 -6.90 10.20
C PRO A 410 -7.84 -6.88 11.46
N ILE A 411 -7.34 -5.70 11.82
CA ILE A 411 -6.69 -5.48 13.11
C ILE A 411 -7.74 -5.04 14.12
N LEU A 412 -7.86 -5.81 15.19
CA LEU A 412 -8.87 -5.65 16.25
C LEU A 412 -8.19 -5.33 17.58
N GLU A 413 -8.99 -5.24 18.64
CA GLU A 413 -8.50 -5.18 20.01
C GLU A 413 -9.21 -6.17 20.92
N TYR A 414 -8.42 -6.82 21.78
CA TYR A 414 -8.91 -7.80 22.76
C TYR A 414 -8.12 -7.76 24.07
N ASP A 415 -8.56 -8.53 25.07
CA ASP A 415 -7.87 -8.63 26.35
C ASP A 415 -6.45 -9.19 26.17
N CYS A 416 -5.47 -8.50 26.77
CA CYS A 416 -4.06 -8.80 26.59
C CYS A 416 -3.61 -10.13 27.23
N GLU A 417 -3.42 -11.17 26.44
CA GLU A 417 -2.99 -12.50 26.89
C GLU A 417 -1.47 -12.59 27.09
N GLY A 418 -0.68 -11.96 26.20
CA GLY A 418 0.77 -11.87 26.35
C GLY A 418 1.56 -13.17 26.09
N THR A 419 0.92 -14.20 25.51
CA THR A 419 1.55 -15.48 25.17
C THR A 419 1.77 -15.64 23.65
N THR A 420 2.51 -16.68 23.25
CA THR A 420 2.64 -17.08 21.84
C THR A 420 1.71 -18.23 21.45
N ALA A 421 0.74 -18.59 22.29
CA ALA A 421 -0.34 -19.50 21.90
C ALA A 421 -1.40 -18.76 21.08
N ASP A 422 -1.49 -17.46 21.32
CA ASP A 422 -2.33 -16.50 20.64
C ASP A 422 -1.54 -15.64 19.62
N ASN A 423 -2.24 -14.81 18.84
CA ASN A 423 -1.67 -14.05 17.74
C ASN A 423 -1.37 -12.57 18.05
N GLN A 424 -1.63 -12.08 19.27
CA GLN A 424 -1.29 -10.74 19.79
C GLN A 424 0.22 -10.38 19.85
N MET A 425 1.12 -11.26 19.41
CA MET A 425 2.58 -11.05 19.50
C MET A 425 3.15 -10.40 18.23
N TRP A 426 3.79 -9.25 18.43
CA TRP A 426 4.39 -8.43 17.38
C TRP A 426 5.90 -8.26 17.56
N TRP A 427 6.62 -8.01 16.46
CA TRP A 427 8.05 -7.66 16.49
C TRP A 427 8.39 -6.52 15.51
N LEU A 428 9.49 -5.81 15.78
CA LEU A 428 9.97 -4.70 14.93
C LEU A 428 11.06 -5.16 13.97
N ASP A 429 10.83 -4.95 12.68
CA ASP A 429 11.78 -5.22 11.61
C ASP A 429 12.23 -3.88 10.98
N LYS A 430 13.50 -3.52 11.19
CA LYS A 430 14.01 -2.17 10.86
C LYS A 430 14.36 -2.04 9.39
N GLN A 431 13.66 -1.13 8.71
CA GLN A 431 13.82 -0.88 7.28
C GLN A 431 14.95 0.12 6.97
N LYS A 432 15.39 0.12 5.71
CA LYS A 432 16.47 1.02 5.21
C LYS A 432 16.14 2.50 5.36
N SER A 433 14.84 2.85 5.37
CA SER A 433 14.30 4.19 5.66
C SER A 433 14.56 4.67 7.10
N GLY A 434 14.96 3.77 8.00
CA GLY A 434 15.01 4.01 9.45
C GLY A 434 13.65 3.87 10.16
N LYS A 435 12.57 3.54 9.43
CA LYS A 435 11.26 3.15 9.98
C LYS A 435 11.24 1.64 10.28
N TYR A 436 10.09 1.15 10.73
CA TYR A 436 9.90 -0.26 11.07
C TYR A 436 8.70 -0.83 10.35
N TRP A 437 8.83 -2.05 9.83
CA TRP A 437 7.68 -2.92 9.71
C TRP A 437 7.36 -3.46 11.11
N ILE A 438 6.08 -3.49 11.46
CA ILE A 438 5.58 -4.11 12.69
C ILE A 438 4.94 -5.43 12.28
N ARG A 439 5.51 -6.56 12.68
CA ARG A 439 5.25 -7.86 12.07
C ARG A 439 4.60 -8.83 13.05
N ASN A 440 3.55 -9.51 12.63
CA ASN A 440 2.80 -10.45 13.47
C ASN A 440 3.53 -11.80 13.56
N TYR A 441 3.88 -12.23 14.77
CA TYR A 441 4.69 -13.44 14.99
C TYR A 441 3.98 -14.74 14.60
N ALA A 442 2.68 -14.85 14.87
CA ALA A 442 1.91 -16.05 14.55
C ALA A 442 1.58 -16.12 13.05
N SER A 443 1.19 -14.99 12.47
CA SER A 443 0.63 -14.91 11.11
C SER A 443 1.73 -14.74 10.05
N ASN A 444 2.59 -15.76 9.93
CA ASN A 444 3.66 -15.87 8.93
C ASN A 444 4.66 -14.71 8.87
N ASN A 445 4.74 -13.86 9.92
CA ASN A 445 5.51 -12.61 9.93
C ASN A 445 4.98 -11.55 8.96
N GLU A 446 3.69 -11.55 8.65
CA GLU A 446 3.06 -10.49 7.85
C GLU A 446 2.96 -9.17 8.63
N CYS A 447 2.81 -8.07 7.90
CA CYS A 447 2.96 -6.71 8.39
C CYS A 447 1.64 -6.08 8.83
N LEU A 448 1.72 -5.22 9.85
CA LEU A 448 0.71 -4.23 10.17
C LEU A 448 0.63 -3.22 9.02
N ASP A 449 -0.55 -3.15 8.42
CA ASP A 449 -0.84 -2.53 7.14
C ASP A 449 -2.03 -1.58 7.27
N VAL A 450 -2.16 -0.64 6.32
CA VAL A 450 -3.29 0.28 6.25
C VAL A 450 -4.16 -0.15 5.08
N ALA A 451 -5.43 -0.48 5.34
CA ALA A 451 -6.29 -1.08 4.34
C ALA A 451 -6.45 -0.21 3.08
N GLY A 452 -5.77 -0.60 2.00
CA GLY A 452 -5.71 0.17 0.77
C GLY A 452 -4.49 -0.17 -0.08
N TYR A 453 -3.92 0.85 -0.71
CA TYR A 453 -2.59 0.82 -1.31
C TYR A 453 -2.07 2.26 -1.31
N SER A 454 -1.49 2.71 -0.19
CA SER A 454 -1.00 4.09 0.01
C SER A 454 -2.08 5.16 -0.16
N THR A 455 -3.33 4.80 0.11
CA THR A 455 -4.52 5.67 0.02
C THR A 455 -5.33 5.69 1.30
N GLY A 456 -4.78 5.17 2.41
CA GLY A 456 -5.39 5.30 3.72
C GLY A 456 -5.62 6.76 4.08
N GLY A 457 -6.81 7.06 4.58
CA GLY A 457 -7.22 8.37 5.06
C GLY A 457 -7.91 8.25 6.42
N GLU A 458 -8.59 9.31 6.84
CA GLU A 458 -9.29 9.36 8.12
C GLU A 458 -10.28 8.19 8.25
N GLY A 459 -10.17 7.41 9.33
CA GLY A 459 -10.98 6.22 9.60
C GLY A 459 -10.59 4.97 8.79
N ALA A 460 -9.51 4.98 8.01
CA ALA A 460 -9.05 3.78 7.31
C ALA A 460 -8.64 2.68 8.30
N HIS A 461 -9.15 1.47 8.13
CA HIS A 461 -8.85 0.36 9.02
C HIS A 461 -7.40 -0.10 8.89
N LEU A 462 -6.83 -0.61 9.97
CA LEU A 462 -5.60 -1.38 9.88
C LEU A 462 -5.91 -2.84 9.54
N THR A 463 -5.02 -3.44 8.75
CA THR A 463 -5.09 -4.82 8.27
C THR A 463 -3.76 -5.53 8.48
N LEU A 464 -3.77 -6.86 8.35
CA LEU A 464 -2.56 -7.65 8.17
C LEU A 464 -2.28 -7.81 6.67
N PHE A 465 -1.07 -7.54 6.19
CA PHE A 465 -0.75 -7.74 4.77
C PHE A 465 0.70 -8.14 4.51
N THR A 466 0.98 -8.65 3.31
CA THR A 466 2.33 -9.04 2.90
C THR A 466 3.26 -7.84 2.87
N CYS A 467 4.36 -7.95 3.61
CA CYS A 467 5.31 -6.87 3.85
C CYS A 467 5.91 -6.28 2.56
N SER A 468 5.76 -4.97 2.40
CA SER A 468 6.25 -4.18 1.27
C SER A 468 6.78 -2.81 1.74
N ASN A 469 7.76 -2.30 1.00
CA ASN A 469 8.34 -0.97 1.18
C ASN A 469 7.89 0.02 0.08
N THR A 470 6.98 -0.41 -0.80
CA THR A 470 6.34 0.43 -1.82
C THR A 470 4.91 0.83 -1.42
N ASP A 471 4.55 0.64 -0.16
CA ASP A 471 3.19 0.85 0.36
C ASP A 471 3.17 1.48 1.76
N ASP A 472 1.99 1.74 2.32
CA ASP A 472 1.78 2.36 3.65
C ASP A 472 1.94 1.37 4.84
N GLN A 473 2.97 0.52 4.80
CA GLN A 473 3.25 -0.50 5.84
C GLN A 473 4.45 -0.18 6.74
N GLU A 474 5.21 0.88 6.44
CA GLU A 474 6.22 1.37 7.36
C GLU A 474 5.58 2.16 8.51
N TRP A 475 6.13 2.04 9.71
CA TRP A 475 5.67 2.73 10.91
C TRP A 475 6.82 3.47 11.60
N GLN A 476 6.52 4.70 12.02
CA GLN A 476 7.37 5.50 12.88
C GLN A 476 6.84 5.45 14.31
N ILE A 477 7.64 4.90 15.22
CA ILE A 477 7.42 5.03 16.66
C ILE A 477 7.77 6.46 17.06
N VAL A 478 6.75 7.25 17.35
CA VAL A 478 6.87 8.63 17.86
C VAL A 478 6.69 8.59 19.37
N ARG A 479 7.55 9.29 20.11
CA ARG A 479 7.28 9.66 21.49
C ARG A 479 6.81 11.12 21.44
N PRO A 480 5.58 11.42 21.86
CA PRO A 480 5.10 12.78 22.06
C PRO A 480 6.05 13.60 22.92
N SER A 481 5.83 14.92 22.88
CA SER A 481 6.64 15.86 23.63
C SER A 481 6.52 15.59 25.13
N GLU A 482 7.64 15.29 25.80
CA GLU A 482 7.74 15.51 27.24
C GLU A 482 7.90 17.03 27.44
N ASP A 483 6.78 17.72 27.66
CA ASP A 483 6.74 19.12 28.12
C ASP A 483 7.38 19.27 29.51
#